data_AF-A0A7W1SVF7-F1
#
_entry.id   AF-A0A7W1SVF7-F1
#
_cell.length_a   1.000
_cell.length_b   1.000
_cell.length_c   1.000
_cell.angle_alpha   90.00
_cell.angle_beta   90.00
_cell.angle_gamma   90.00
#
_symmetry.space_group_name_H-M   'P 1'
#
loop_
_entity.id
_entity.type
_entity.pdbx_description
1 polymer ?
#
loop_
_entity_poly.entity_id
_entity_poly.type
_entity_poly.pdbx_seq_one_letter_code
_entity_poly.pdbx_strand_id
1 'polypeptide(L)'
;MAALAQSGGEEFSRELDSRLVGQSVNGKYLLVQPVPSEGSEQLFIARAGQENVDMVLLANASKHAQERLAAWSEIAKLSHPNLLRLMDSGTCELNGSKYVFAVLEHADENLGEILPQRKLTGEEALAVTKAVAGSLE
;
A
#
# COMPACT_ATOMS: atom_id res chain seq x y z
N MET A 1 8.91 7.78 29.74
CA MET A 1 8.78 9.01 28.92
C MET A 1 9.37 8.75 27.54
N ALA A 2 8.60 8.17 26.62
CA ALA A 2 8.97 8.03 25.21
C ALA A 2 7.68 7.89 24.38
N ALA A 3 7.02 9.01 24.09
CA ALA A 3 5.82 9.08 23.26
C ALA A 3 5.71 10.48 22.67
N LEU A 4 6.59 10.85 21.73
CA LEU A 4 6.51 12.16 21.05
C LEU A 4 6.95 12.14 19.57
N ALA A 5 7.00 10.99 18.89
CA ALA A 5 7.30 10.94 17.45
C ALA A 5 6.16 10.39 16.57
N GLN A 6 5.05 9.91 17.15
CA GLN A 6 3.95 9.29 16.38
C GLN A 6 2.88 10.30 15.91
N SER A 7 2.77 11.48 16.55
CA SER A 7 1.70 12.44 16.24
C SER A 7 1.78 13.03 14.83
N GLY A 8 2.97 13.23 14.28
CA GLY A 8 3.14 13.83 12.95
C GLY A 8 2.78 12.88 11.78
N GLY A 9 2.99 11.57 11.93
CA GLY A 9 2.69 10.59 10.89
C GLY A 9 1.21 10.19 10.86
N GLU A 10 0.59 10.04 12.04
CA GLU A 10 -0.82 9.69 12.15
C GLU A 10 -1.76 10.85 11.75
N GLU A 11 -1.44 12.10 12.14
CA GLU A 11 -2.22 13.27 11.67
C GLU A 11 -2.07 13.49 10.17
N PHE A 12 -0.87 13.29 9.63
CA PHE A 12 -0.61 13.37 8.18
C PHE A 12 -1.38 12.30 7.39
N SER A 13 -1.42 11.06 7.89
CA SER A 13 -2.16 9.95 7.25
C SER A 13 -3.66 10.23 7.20
N ARG A 14 -4.27 10.64 8.33
CA ARG A 14 -5.70 10.99 8.38
C ARG A 14 -6.07 12.18 7.49
N GLU A 15 -5.20 13.18 7.39
CA GLU A 15 -5.44 14.31 6.50
C GLU A 15 -5.42 13.87 5.03
N LEU A 16 -4.44 13.05 4.64
CA LEU A 16 -4.36 12.48 3.30
C LEU A 16 -5.57 11.61 2.95
N ASP A 17 -6.02 10.78 3.89
CA ASP A 17 -7.18 9.90 3.72
C ASP A 17 -8.42 10.66 3.25
N SER A 18 -8.77 11.74 3.95
CA SER A 18 -9.96 12.52 3.63
C SER A 18 -9.82 13.31 2.31
N ARG A 19 -8.62 13.75 1.96
CA ARG A 19 -8.38 14.66 0.81
C ARG A 19 -8.19 13.92 -0.50
N LEU A 20 -7.69 12.68 -0.45
CA LEU A 20 -7.29 11.92 -1.64
C LEU A 20 -8.37 10.93 -2.11
N VAL A 21 -9.30 10.53 -1.24
CA VAL A 21 -10.45 9.72 -1.66
C VAL A 21 -11.22 10.43 -2.79
N GLY A 22 -11.51 9.69 -3.86
CA GLY A 22 -12.15 10.19 -5.09
C GLY A 22 -11.18 10.81 -6.10
N GLN A 23 -9.89 10.95 -5.79
CA GLN A 23 -8.88 11.37 -6.75
C GLN A 23 -8.43 10.21 -7.64
N SER A 24 -8.03 10.51 -8.88
CA SER A 24 -7.51 9.51 -9.81
C SER A 24 -5.99 9.62 -9.94
N VAL A 25 -5.27 8.56 -9.57
CA VAL A 25 -3.82 8.45 -9.78
C VAL A 25 -3.56 8.14 -11.25
N ASN A 26 -2.73 8.98 -11.88
CA ASN A 26 -2.35 8.87 -13.29
C ASN A 26 -3.56 8.79 -14.27
N GLY A 27 -4.71 9.34 -13.86
CA GLY A 27 -5.96 9.27 -14.63
C GLY A 27 -6.55 7.86 -14.79
N LYS A 28 -6.01 6.84 -14.08
CA LYS A 28 -6.38 5.44 -14.25
C LYS A 28 -6.94 4.80 -12.97
N TYR A 29 -6.32 5.07 -11.82
CA TYR A 29 -6.66 4.42 -10.56
C TYR A 29 -7.43 5.38 -9.66
N LEU A 30 -8.75 5.21 -9.56
CA LEU A 30 -9.59 6.01 -8.69
C LEU A 30 -9.44 5.53 -7.24
N LEU A 31 -8.96 6.38 -6.35
CA LEU A 31 -8.82 6.07 -4.92
C LEU A 31 -10.21 6.01 -4.28
N VAL A 32 -10.58 4.86 -3.73
CA VAL A 32 -11.93 4.61 -3.20
C VAL A 32 -11.95 4.69 -1.68
N GLN A 33 -11.03 3.98 -1.02
CA GLN A 33 -10.95 3.97 0.43
C GLN A 33 -9.50 3.82 0.91
N PRO A 34 -9.14 4.46 2.02
CA PRO A 34 -7.85 4.22 2.64
C PRO A 34 -7.84 2.89 3.40
N VAL A 35 -6.68 2.27 3.45
CA VAL A 35 -6.39 1.07 4.24
C VAL A 35 -5.50 1.50 5.40
N PRO A 36 -5.84 1.17 6.66
CA PRO A 36 -5.02 1.55 7.80
C PRO A 36 -3.62 0.94 7.70
N SER A 37 -2.61 1.79 7.76
CA SER A 37 -1.19 1.41 7.73
C SER A 37 -0.40 2.15 8.82
N GLU A 38 0.55 1.48 9.45
CA GLU A 38 1.50 2.09 10.41
C GLU A 38 2.74 2.70 9.73
N GLY A 39 2.81 2.62 8.40
CA GLY A 39 3.94 3.09 7.59
C GLY A 39 3.94 4.60 7.34
N SER A 40 5.03 5.09 6.75
CA SER A 40 5.11 6.46 6.22
C SER A 40 4.44 6.62 4.85
N GLU A 41 3.97 5.50 4.29
CA GLU A 41 3.16 5.42 3.10
C GLU A 41 1.70 5.17 3.46
N GLN A 42 0.80 5.77 2.68
CA GLN A 42 -0.63 5.57 2.81
C GLN A 42 -1.11 4.57 1.77
N LEU A 43 -1.74 3.49 2.22
CA LEU A 43 -2.31 2.48 1.32
C LEU A 43 -3.77 2.81 1.03
N PHE A 44 -4.18 2.69 -0.23
CA PHE A 44 -5.56 2.87 -0.66
C PHE A 44 -6.02 1.66 -1.47
N ILE A 45 -7.29 1.31 -1.32
CA ILE A 45 -7.99 0.55 -2.34
C ILE A 45 -8.35 1.51 -3.47
N ALA A 46 -7.94 1.16 -4.68
CA ALA A 46 -8.25 1.90 -5.89
C ALA A 46 -8.98 1.03 -6.90
N ARG A 47 -9.67 1.67 -7.85
CA ARG A 47 -10.33 0.99 -8.96
C ARG A 47 -9.72 1.41 -10.29
N ALA A 48 -9.33 0.43 -11.10
CA ALA A 48 -8.92 0.61 -12.48
C ALA A 48 -10.03 0.13 -13.44
N GLY A 49 -10.86 1.05 -13.93
CA GLY A 49 -12.00 0.72 -14.79
C GLY A 49 -13.22 0.20 -14.02
N GLN A 50 -13.97 -0.75 -14.56
CA GLN A 50 -15.23 -1.22 -13.95
C GLN A 50 -15.08 -2.43 -13.01
N GLU A 51 -14.06 -3.27 -13.20
CA GLU A 51 -13.97 -4.57 -12.50
C GLU A 51 -12.68 -4.75 -11.68
N ASN A 52 -11.61 -4.02 -11.97
CA ASN A 52 -10.33 -4.25 -11.28
C ASN A 52 -10.24 -3.39 -10.03
N VAL A 53 -10.07 -4.07 -8.90
CA VAL A 53 -9.65 -3.48 -7.64
C VAL A 53 -8.14 -3.68 -7.54
N ASP A 54 -7.42 -2.59 -7.34
CA ASP A 54 -5.97 -2.57 -7.14
C ASP A 54 -5.67 -1.93 -5.80
N MET A 55 -4.50 -2.20 -5.24
CA MET A 55 -4.02 -1.50 -4.06
C MET A 55 -2.99 -0.46 -4.47
N VAL A 56 -3.22 0.80 -4.12
CA VAL A 56 -2.33 1.91 -4.46
C VAL A 56 -1.66 2.41 -3.20
N LEU A 57 -0.35 2.21 -3.11
CA LEU A 57 0.50 2.75 -2.07
C LEU A 57 0.98 4.13 -2.49
N LEU A 58 0.65 5.16 -1.71
CA LEU A 58 1.02 6.55 -1.94
C LEU A 58 2.02 7.03 -0.90
N ALA A 59 3.05 7.73 -1.36
CA ALA A 59 3.96 8.42 -0.47
C ALA A 59 4.29 9.81 -0.99
N ASN A 60 4.56 10.73 -0.08
CA ASN A 60 4.96 12.07 -0.46
C ASN A 60 6.25 12.03 -1.28
N ALA A 61 6.32 12.77 -2.39
CA ALA A 61 7.51 12.90 -3.21
C ALA A 61 8.55 13.78 -2.47
N SER A 62 9.14 13.21 -1.42
CA SER A 62 10.28 13.80 -0.72
C SER A 62 11.55 13.68 -1.57
N LYS A 63 12.68 14.18 -1.05
CA LYS A 63 14.02 14.08 -1.68
C LYS A 63 14.43 12.65 -2.08
N HIS A 64 13.80 11.62 -1.54
CA HIS A 64 14.06 10.20 -1.80
C HIS A 64 13.13 9.56 -2.83
N ALA A 65 12.33 10.35 -3.56
CA ALA A 65 11.36 9.83 -4.54
C ALA A 65 12.01 8.95 -5.61
N GLN A 66 13.18 9.35 -6.15
CA GLN A 66 13.87 8.56 -7.16
C GLN A 66 14.46 7.25 -6.61
N GLU A 67 15.02 7.27 -5.41
CA GLU A 67 15.54 6.06 -4.75
C GLU A 67 14.41 5.05 -4.53
N ARG A 68 13.22 5.54 -4.15
CA ARG A 68 12.04 4.69 -3.96
C ARG A 68 11.53 4.10 -5.26
N LEU A 69 11.45 4.90 -6.32
CA LEU A 69 11.05 4.40 -7.64
C LEU A 69 12.05 3.39 -8.20
N ALA A 70 13.35 3.61 -7.98
CA ALA A 70 14.37 2.64 -8.35
C ALA A 70 14.19 1.32 -7.58
N ALA A 71 13.97 1.38 -6.27
CA ALA A 71 13.71 0.19 -5.45
C ALA A 71 12.43 -0.55 -5.90
N TRP A 72 11.33 0.18 -6.14
CA TRP A 72 10.08 -0.39 -6.64
C TRP A 72 10.23 -1.00 -8.04
N SER A 73 11.02 -0.38 -8.92
CA SER A 73 11.31 -0.96 -10.23
C SER A 73 12.09 -2.27 -10.14
N GLU A 74 12.96 -2.45 -9.15
CA GLU A 74 13.63 -3.73 -8.90
C GLU A 74 12.67 -4.75 -8.30
N ILE A 75 11.80 -4.32 -7.36
CA ILE A 75 10.75 -5.16 -6.77
C ILE A 75 9.74 -5.63 -7.82
N ALA A 76 9.44 -4.81 -8.85
CA ALA A 76 8.55 -5.19 -9.95
C ALA A 76 9.02 -6.46 -10.70
N LYS A 77 10.32 -6.77 -10.64
CA LYS A 77 10.89 -7.99 -11.24
C LYS A 77 10.66 -9.24 -10.39
N LEU A 78 10.35 -9.06 -9.10
CA LEU A 78 10.02 -10.15 -8.19
C LEU A 78 8.57 -10.57 -8.47
N SER A 79 8.42 -11.66 -9.23
CA SER A 79 7.13 -12.30 -9.46
C SER A 79 7.12 -13.64 -8.73
N HIS A 80 6.45 -13.69 -7.59
CA HIS A 80 6.31 -14.92 -6.79
C HIS A 80 4.84 -15.11 -6.39
N PRO A 81 4.28 -16.34 -6.41
CA PRO A 81 2.89 -16.59 -6.07
C PRO A 81 2.48 -16.17 -4.65
N ASN A 82 3.44 -15.99 -3.74
CA ASN A 82 3.21 -15.55 -2.36
C ASN A 82 3.58 -14.08 -2.11
N LEU A 83 3.93 -13.32 -3.15
CA LEU A 83 4.23 -11.89 -3.05
C LEU A 83 3.24 -11.10 -3.87
N LEU A 84 2.72 -10.02 -3.30
CA LEU A 84 1.92 -9.07 -4.06
C LEU A 84 2.80 -8.47 -5.15
N ARG A 85 2.38 -8.70 -6.38
CA ARG A 85 3.05 -8.19 -7.55
C ARG A 85 2.83 -6.69 -7.65
N LEU A 86 3.94 -5.97 -7.80
CA LEU A 86 3.91 -4.58 -8.23
C LEU A 86 3.57 -4.52 -9.72
N MET A 87 2.39 -4.01 -10.02
CA MET A 87 1.84 -3.91 -11.38
C MET A 87 2.26 -2.63 -12.09
N ASP A 88 2.35 -1.53 -11.36
CA ASP A 88 2.64 -0.20 -11.91
C ASP A 88 3.29 0.67 -10.84
N SER A 89 4.11 1.64 -11.23
CA SER A 89 4.67 2.61 -10.27
C SER A 89 5.10 3.89 -10.99
N GLY A 90 5.08 5.00 -10.28
CA GLY A 90 5.47 6.27 -10.87
C GLY A 90 5.31 7.45 -9.93
N THR A 91 5.34 8.64 -10.52
CA THR A 91 5.00 9.88 -9.83
C THR A 91 3.63 10.36 -10.29
N CYS A 92 2.88 10.96 -9.38
CA CYS A 92 1.62 11.61 -9.70
C CYS A 92 1.51 12.93 -8.95
N GLU A 93 0.66 13.82 -9.43
CA GLU A 93 0.27 15.01 -8.71
C GLU A 93 -1.21 14.88 -8.32
N LEU A 94 -1.50 15.00 -7.03
CA LEU A 94 -2.84 14.93 -6.48
C LEU A 94 -3.07 16.18 -5.64
N ASN A 95 -4.16 16.91 -5.88
CA ASN A 95 -4.48 18.17 -5.19
C ASN A 95 -3.30 19.17 -5.15
N GLY A 96 -2.51 19.26 -6.23
CA GLY A 96 -1.34 20.15 -6.33
C GLY A 96 -0.11 19.73 -5.52
N SER A 97 -0.11 18.53 -4.93
CA SER A 97 1.04 17.95 -4.23
C SER A 97 1.59 16.76 -5.01
N LYS A 98 2.92 16.62 -5.06
CA LYS A 98 3.58 15.53 -5.76
C LYS A 98 3.70 14.30 -4.84
N TYR A 99 3.32 13.16 -5.37
CA TYR A 99 3.42 11.86 -4.71
C TYR A 99 4.17 10.88 -5.60
N VAL A 100 4.75 9.88 -4.98
CA VAL A 100 5.15 8.62 -5.63
C VAL A 100 4.07 7.59 -5.33
N PHE A 101 3.72 6.78 -6.32
CA PHE A 101 2.73 5.74 -6.19
C PHE A 101 3.26 4.39 -6.66
N ALA A 102 2.80 3.33 -6.02
CA ALA A 102 2.99 1.95 -6.39
C ALA A 102 1.62 1.27 -6.44
N VAL A 103 1.34 0.55 -7.52
CA VAL A 103 0.11 -0.21 -7.69
C VAL A 103 0.45 -1.68 -7.52
N LEU A 104 -0.15 -2.28 -6.51
CA LEU A 104 -0.02 -3.68 -6.16
C LEU A 104 -1.31 -4.39 -6.59
N GLU A 105 -1.19 -5.67 -6.94
CA GLU A 105 -2.37 -6.51 -7.08
C GLU A 105 -3.20 -6.52 -5.78
N HIS A 106 -4.51 -6.69 -5.90
CA HIS A 106 -5.39 -6.76 -4.74
C HIS A 106 -5.30 -8.11 -4.03
N ALA A 107 -5.07 -8.06 -2.71
CA ALA A 107 -5.15 -9.23 -1.84
C ALA A 107 -6.60 -9.41 -1.38
N ASP A 108 -7.16 -10.61 -1.52
CA ASP A 108 -8.52 -10.91 -1.02
C ASP A 108 -8.63 -10.71 0.50
N GLU A 109 -7.52 -10.94 1.23
CA GLU A 109 -7.46 -10.88 2.68
C GLU A 109 -6.22 -10.11 3.19
N ASN A 110 -6.42 -9.32 4.25
CA ASN A 110 -5.36 -8.58 4.96
C ASN A 110 -5.24 -9.06 6.42
N LEU A 111 -4.09 -9.63 6.78
CA LEU A 111 -3.84 -10.11 8.15
C LEU A 111 -3.92 -9.02 9.21
N GLY A 112 -3.58 -7.77 8.89
CA GLY A 112 -3.70 -6.64 9.80
C GLY A 112 -5.14 -6.34 10.20
N GLU A 113 -6.12 -6.68 9.35
CA GLU A 113 -7.54 -6.53 9.65
C GLU A 113 -8.13 -7.79 10.29
N ILE A 114 -7.64 -8.97 9.91
CA ILE A 114 -8.15 -10.25 10.41
C ILE A 114 -7.70 -10.52 11.85
N LEU A 115 -6.42 -10.31 12.16
CA LEU A 115 -5.84 -10.65 13.47
C LEU A 115 -6.47 -9.91 14.67
N PRO A 116 -6.87 -8.63 14.56
CA PRO A 116 -7.62 -7.94 15.61
C PRO A 116 -9.03 -8.52 15.83
N GLN A 117 -9.66 -9.03 14.77
CA GLN A 117 -11.03 -9.55 14.82
C GLN A 117 -11.09 -10.99 15.32
N ARG A 118 -10.14 -11.84 14.90
CA ARG A 118 -10.05 -13.23 15.33
C ARG A 118 -8.63 -13.75 15.30
N LYS A 119 -8.36 -14.75 16.15
CA LYS A 119 -7.13 -15.54 16.06
C LYS A 119 -7.19 -16.45 14.83
N LEU A 120 -6.03 -16.65 14.22
CA LEU A 120 -5.85 -17.69 13.21
C LEU A 120 -5.97 -19.07 13.85
N THR A 121 -6.51 -20.01 13.10
CA THR A 121 -6.43 -21.44 13.40
C THR A 121 -5.00 -21.95 13.15
N GLY A 122 -4.69 -23.14 13.67
CA GLY A 122 -3.37 -23.75 13.45
C GLY A 122 -3.04 -23.99 11.97
N GLU A 123 -4.04 -24.34 11.17
CA GLU A 123 -3.90 -24.57 9.73
C GLU A 123 -3.65 -23.25 8.97
N GLU A 124 -4.40 -22.20 9.30
CA GLU A 124 -4.21 -20.86 8.73
C GLU A 124 -2.83 -20.28 9.09
N ALA A 125 -2.42 -20.42 10.36
CA ALA A 125 -1.11 -19.96 10.80
C ALA A 125 0.03 -20.67 10.05
N LEU A 126 -0.10 -21.98 9.80
CA LEU A 126 0.88 -22.74 9.02
C LEU A 126 0.89 -22.30 7.56
N ALA A 127 -0.28 -22.09 6.95
CA ALA A 127 -0.40 -21.62 5.58
C ALA A 127 0.25 -20.24 5.39
N VAL A 128 -0.05 -19.29 6.28
CA VAL A 128 0.60 -17.95 6.30
C VAL A 128 2.10 -18.09 6.46
N THR A 129 2.57 -18.90 7.41
CA THR A 129 4.00 -19.08 7.66
C THR A 129 4.72 -19.64 6.42
N LYS A 130 4.11 -20.62 5.74
CA LYS A 130 4.67 -21.19 4.50
C LYS A 130 4.70 -20.16 3.36
N ALA A 131 3.64 -19.36 3.23
CA ALA A 131 3.57 -18.31 2.22
C ALA A 131 4.71 -17.28 2.41
N VAL A 132 4.89 -16.81 3.65
CA VAL A 132 5.97 -15.88 4.01
C VAL A 132 7.35 -16.52 3.83
N ALA A 133 7.54 -17.76 4.29
CA ALA A 133 8.82 -18.45 4.12
C ALA A 133 9.19 -18.58 2.64
N GLY A 134 8.26 -19.05 1.80
CA GLY A 134 8.50 -19.20 0.36
C GLY A 134 8.66 -17.86 -0.38
N SER A 135 8.32 -16.72 0.23
CA SER A 135 8.55 -15.40 -0.36
C SER A 135 9.97 -14.86 -0.14
N LEU A 136 10.74 -15.49 0.76
CA LEU A 136 12.08 -15.07 1.17
C LEU A 136 13.20 -15.97 0.61
N GLU A 137 12.84 -17.03 -0.13
CA GLU A 137 13.76 -17.95 -0.81
C GLU A 137 14.10 -17.46 -2.23
#